data_AF-A0A8I1G1W2-F1
#
_entry.id   AF-A0A8I1G1W2-F1
#
_cell.length_a   1.000
_cell.length_b   1.000
_cell.length_c   1.000
_cell.angle_alpha   90.00
_cell.angle_beta   90.00
_cell.angle_gamma   90.00
#
_symmetry.space_group_name_H-M   'P 1'
#
loop_
_entity.id
_entity.type
_entity.pdbx_description
1 polymer ?
#
loop_
_entity_poly.entity_id
_entity_poly.type
_entity_poly.pdbx_seq_one_letter_code
_entity_poly.pdbx_strand_id
1 'polypeptide(L)'
;SWGQVTRSVVRLMIDMLSPEETDTIYDPACGTGGMLLAAVQHVREKHGDVKRLWGKLFGQEKNLTTSSIARMNLFLHGIEDFQVVRDDTLRNPAFFEGDQLATFDCVIANPPFSLEKWGDELWVNDPFGRNFAGLPPTSSGDFAWVQHMVKSMAEGSGRMAVVLPQGALFRKGTEGSIRQKLLQMDLIEAVIGLAPNLFYGTGLAACILVLRKKKRADMSRKVMIADASRLFKRGRAQNFLEPQHAAEILQWYKNFSDVKDVVRILDLADIEAEDWTLNISRYVLPPSQDDIPSLPDAVEAFKTALTRCRNTEERLAQVMDEGGWLK
;
A
#
# COMPACT_ATOMS: atom_id res chain seq x y z
N SER A 1 13.92 -7.61 -13.75
CA SER A 1 13.62 -8.14 -12.41
C SER A 1 12.81 -7.12 -11.64
N TRP A 2 11.48 -7.18 -11.74
CA TRP A 2 10.59 -6.31 -10.96
C TRP A 2 10.41 -6.90 -9.55
N GLY A 3 10.41 -6.02 -8.56
CA GLY A 3 10.75 -6.29 -7.16
C GLY A 3 10.01 -7.48 -6.54
N GLN A 4 10.77 -8.41 -5.98
CA GLN A 4 10.24 -9.32 -4.98
C GLN A 4 9.77 -8.46 -3.81
N VAL A 5 8.45 -8.38 -3.61
CA VAL A 5 7.89 -8.00 -2.31
C VAL A 5 8.54 -8.89 -1.28
N THR A 6 8.99 -8.30 -0.18
CA THR A 6 9.57 -9.10 0.90
C THR A 6 8.52 -10.13 1.35
N ARG A 7 8.91 -11.41 1.43
CA ARG A 7 7.99 -12.49 1.81
C ARG A 7 7.22 -12.17 3.10
N SER A 8 7.85 -11.44 4.02
CA SER A 8 7.22 -10.99 5.26
C SER A 8 6.09 -9.98 5.05
N VAL A 9 6.22 -9.03 4.11
CA VAL A 9 5.14 -8.08 3.80
C VAL A 9 3.97 -8.81 3.13
N VAL A 10 4.26 -9.71 2.18
CA VAL A 10 3.23 -10.57 1.58
C VAL A 10 2.50 -11.34 2.66
N ARG A 11 3.26 -11.95 3.58
CA ARG A 11 2.69 -12.76 4.65
C ARG A 11 1.82 -11.94 5.59
N LEU A 12 2.29 -10.76 5.98
CA LEU A 12 1.52 -9.82 6.80
C LEU A 12 0.18 -9.46 6.17
N MET A 13 0.16 -9.12 4.88
CA MET A 13 -1.07 -8.82 4.15
C MET A 13 -2.01 -10.02 4.11
N ILE A 14 -1.50 -11.22 3.83
CA ILE A 14 -2.29 -12.45 3.85
C ILE A 14 -2.86 -12.73 5.24
N ASP A 15 -2.08 -12.55 6.31
CA ASP A 15 -2.55 -12.77 7.68
C ASP A 15 -3.62 -11.73 8.10
N MET A 16 -3.54 -10.48 7.62
CA MET A 16 -4.53 -9.42 7.85
C MET A 16 -5.86 -9.69 7.11
N LEU A 17 -5.79 -10.20 5.89
CA LEU A 17 -6.98 -10.60 5.14
C LEU A 17 -7.52 -11.92 5.68
N SER A 18 -6.66 -12.84 6.11
CA SER A 18 -7.01 -14.18 6.56
C SER A 18 -7.92 -14.90 5.54
N PRO A 19 -7.42 -15.23 4.33
CA PRO A 19 -8.19 -15.99 3.35
C PRO A 19 -8.61 -17.36 3.91
N GLU A 20 -9.82 -17.79 3.57
CA GLU A 20 -10.39 -19.09 3.94
C GLU A 20 -10.39 -20.06 2.75
N GLU A 21 -10.53 -21.35 3.00
CA GLU A 21 -10.54 -22.40 1.96
C GLU A 21 -11.71 -22.28 0.97
N THR A 22 -12.75 -21.52 1.33
CA THR A 22 -13.91 -21.26 0.46
C THR A 22 -13.73 -20.02 -0.41
N ASP A 23 -12.80 -19.13 -0.08
CA ASP A 23 -12.65 -17.83 -0.71
C ASP A 23 -12.16 -17.93 -2.15
N THR A 24 -12.62 -16.99 -2.95
CA THR A 24 -12.01 -16.64 -4.24
C THR A 24 -10.93 -15.57 -4.03
N ILE A 25 -9.72 -15.81 -4.56
CA ILE A 25 -8.55 -14.98 -4.31
C ILE A 25 -8.01 -14.43 -5.63
N TYR A 26 -7.89 -13.11 -5.71
CA TYR A 26 -7.44 -12.41 -6.91
C TYR A 26 -6.22 -11.53 -6.67
N ASP A 27 -5.21 -11.68 -7.53
CA ASP A 27 -4.06 -10.79 -7.61
C ASP A 27 -3.99 -10.10 -9.00
N PRO A 28 -4.39 -8.82 -9.10
CA PRO A 28 -4.41 -8.06 -10.36
C PRO A 28 -3.02 -7.68 -10.89
N ALA A 29 -1.94 -7.91 -10.14
CA ALA A 29 -0.57 -7.62 -10.53
C ALA A 29 0.35 -8.76 -10.05
N CYS A 30 0.01 -9.99 -10.44
CA CYS A 30 0.44 -11.19 -9.73
C CYS A 30 1.94 -11.49 -9.85
N GLY A 31 2.63 -10.87 -10.80
CA GLY A 31 4.05 -11.09 -11.00
C GLY A 31 4.36 -12.56 -11.18
N THR A 32 5.10 -13.14 -10.22
CA THR A 32 5.51 -14.56 -10.22
C THR A 32 4.56 -15.47 -9.42
N GLY A 33 3.36 -14.99 -9.06
CA GLY A 33 2.35 -15.75 -8.32
C GLY A 33 2.64 -15.89 -6.82
N GLY A 34 3.57 -15.09 -6.27
CA GLY A 34 4.02 -15.22 -4.88
C GLY A 34 2.94 -14.94 -3.84
N MET A 35 2.03 -13.98 -4.10
CA MET A 35 0.94 -13.67 -3.16
C MET A 35 -0.14 -14.76 -3.16
N LEU A 36 -0.51 -15.27 -4.35
CA LEU A 36 -1.45 -16.39 -4.49
C LEU A 36 -0.94 -17.64 -3.77
N LEU A 37 0.34 -17.96 -3.94
CA LEU A 37 0.98 -19.07 -3.23
C LEU A 37 0.98 -18.85 -1.71
N ALA A 38 1.26 -17.64 -1.25
CA ALA A 38 1.24 -17.32 0.18
C ALA A 38 -0.17 -17.48 0.78
N ALA A 39 -1.22 -17.15 0.03
CA ALA A 39 -2.60 -17.41 0.43
C ALA A 39 -2.90 -18.90 0.60
N VAL A 40 -2.44 -19.72 -0.34
CA VAL A 40 -2.55 -21.19 -0.25
C VAL A 40 -1.80 -21.74 0.96
N GLN A 41 -0.58 -21.25 1.20
CA GLN A 41 0.21 -21.64 2.36
C GLN A 41 -0.48 -21.27 3.67
N HIS A 42 -1.09 -20.10 3.75
CA HIS A 42 -1.86 -19.66 4.93
C HIS A 42 -3.03 -20.60 5.25
N VAL A 43 -3.82 -20.97 4.24
CA VAL A 43 -4.92 -21.93 4.43
C VAL A 43 -4.40 -23.28 4.91
N ARG A 44 -3.29 -23.77 4.35
CA ARG A 44 -2.64 -25.01 4.78
C ARG A 44 -2.18 -24.96 6.24
N GLU A 45 -1.55 -23.86 6.65
CA GLU A 45 -1.07 -23.66 8.03
C GLU A 45 -2.22 -23.53 9.05
N LYS A 46 -3.38 -23.06 8.62
CA LYS A 46 -4.62 -23.06 9.40
C LYS A 46 -5.36 -24.40 9.38
N HIS A 47 -4.74 -25.46 8.86
CA HIS A 47 -5.32 -26.80 8.72
C HIS A 47 -6.56 -26.87 7.80
N GLY A 48 -6.71 -25.91 6.89
CA GLY A 48 -7.74 -25.94 5.85
C GLY A 48 -7.38 -26.87 4.69
N ASP A 49 -8.39 -27.30 3.95
CA ASP A 49 -8.28 -28.11 2.74
C ASP A 49 -7.92 -27.25 1.54
N VAL A 50 -6.64 -27.25 1.18
CA VAL A 50 -6.10 -26.53 0.01
C VAL A 50 -6.82 -26.89 -1.29
N LYS A 51 -7.36 -28.10 -1.44
CA LYS A 51 -8.07 -28.49 -2.67
C LYS A 51 -9.34 -27.69 -2.89
N ARG A 52 -9.92 -27.10 -1.84
CA ARG A 52 -11.10 -26.22 -1.97
C ARG A 52 -10.79 -24.86 -2.60
N LEU A 53 -9.51 -24.51 -2.72
CA LEU A 53 -9.03 -23.34 -3.46
C LEU A 53 -8.80 -23.62 -4.96
N TRP A 54 -8.86 -24.87 -5.40
CA TRP A 54 -8.74 -25.22 -6.82
C TRP A 54 -9.87 -24.57 -7.61
N GLY A 55 -9.49 -23.88 -8.70
CA GLY A 55 -10.38 -23.08 -9.53
C GLY A 55 -10.74 -21.71 -8.94
N LYS A 56 -10.20 -21.36 -7.76
CA LYS A 56 -10.51 -20.10 -7.04
C LYS A 56 -9.33 -19.13 -6.93
N LEU A 57 -8.22 -19.43 -7.59
CA LEU A 57 -7.02 -18.59 -7.60
C LEU A 57 -6.91 -17.89 -8.95
N PHE A 58 -6.93 -16.55 -8.91
CA PHE A 58 -6.96 -15.71 -10.09
C PHE A 58 -5.79 -14.74 -10.07
N GLY A 59 -5.04 -14.67 -11.17
CA GLY A 59 -3.90 -13.77 -11.32
C GLY A 59 -3.92 -13.09 -12.68
N GLN A 60 -3.46 -11.84 -12.71
CA GLN A 60 -3.22 -11.14 -13.97
C GLN A 60 -1.84 -10.48 -13.96
N GLU A 61 -1.09 -10.66 -15.05
CA GLU A 61 0.27 -10.14 -15.19
C GLU A 61 0.59 -9.75 -16.62
N LYS A 62 1.01 -8.49 -16.83
CA LYS A 62 1.28 -7.92 -18.15
C LYS A 62 2.44 -8.60 -18.88
N ASN A 63 3.48 -8.99 -18.15
CA ASN A 63 4.69 -9.56 -18.73
C ASN A 63 4.51 -11.05 -19.05
N LEU A 64 4.81 -11.44 -20.31
CA LEU A 64 4.73 -12.84 -20.76
C LEU A 64 5.62 -13.80 -19.99
N THR A 65 6.87 -13.40 -19.70
CA THR A 65 7.80 -14.26 -18.98
C THR A 65 7.35 -14.41 -17.53
N THR A 66 6.99 -13.31 -16.87
CA THR A 66 6.59 -13.33 -15.45
C THR A 66 5.28 -14.10 -15.24
N SER A 67 4.26 -13.89 -16.08
CA SER A 67 3.01 -14.67 -16.03
C SER A 67 3.24 -16.17 -16.26
N SER A 68 4.20 -16.53 -17.11
CA SER A 68 4.57 -17.94 -17.33
C SER A 68 5.28 -18.54 -16.11
N ILE A 69 6.14 -17.76 -15.45
CA ILE A 69 6.74 -18.13 -14.16
C ILE A 69 5.66 -18.30 -13.09
N ALA A 70 4.66 -17.42 -13.02
CA ALA A 70 3.56 -17.55 -12.06
C ALA A 70 2.80 -18.87 -12.22
N ARG A 71 2.44 -19.23 -13.47
CA ARG A 71 1.78 -20.51 -13.77
C ARG A 71 2.64 -21.70 -13.33
N MET A 72 3.92 -21.68 -13.68
CA MET A 72 4.86 -22.73 -13.29
C MET A 72 5.02 -22.82 -11.76
N ASN A 73 5.10 -21.69 -11.07
CA ASN A 73 5.30 -21.60 -9.63
C ASN A 73 4.09 -22.19 -8.86
N LEU A 74 2.87 -21.86 -9.28
CA LEU A 74 1.65 -22.45 -8.70
C LEU A 74 1.60 -23.97 -8.95
N PHE A 75 1.87 -24.40 -10.19
CA PHE A 75 1.86 -25.81 -10.57
C PHE A 75 2.88 -26.65 -9.78
N LEU A 76 4.14 -26.19 -9.68
CA LEU A 76 5.20 -26.87 -8.94
C LEU A 76 4.92 -26.98 -7.44
N HIS A 77 4.01 -26.16 -6.91
CA HIS A 77 3.56 -26.21 -5.52
C HIS A 77 2.27 -27.03 -5.31
N GLY A 78 1.86 -27.79 -6.33
CA GLY A 78 0.76 -28.76 -6.24
C GLY A 78 -0.62 -28.13 -6.34
N ILE A 79 -0.72 -26.95 -6.96
CA ILE A 79 -1.99 -26.31 -7.27
C ILE A 79 -2.34 -26.72 -8.71
N GLU A 80 -3.41 -27.49 -8.87
CA GLU A 80 -3.75 -28.11 -10.16
C GLU A 80 -4.72 -27.25 -10.98
N ASP A 81 -5.57 -26.45 -10.33
CA ASP A 81 -6.57 -25.60 -10.99
C ASP A 81 -6.46 -24.15 -10.50
N PHE A 82 -6.12 -23.26 -11.42
CA PHE A 82 -5.94 -21.82 -11.21
C PHE A 82 -5.99 -21.09 -12.55
N GLN A 83 -6.25 -19.78 -12.51
CA GLN A 83 -6.31 -18.94 -13.71
C GLN A 83 -5.28 -17.81 -13.61
N VAL A 84 -4.28 -17.80 -14.50
CA VAL A 84 -3.34 -16.67 -14.64
C VAL A 84 -3.37 -16.18 -16.09
N VAL A 85 -3.85 -14.95 -16.27
CA VAL A 85 -3.99 -14.32 -17.59
C VAL A 85 -2.87 -13.32 -17.83
N ARG A 86 -2.35 -13.31 -19.07
CA ARG A 86 -1.32 -12.38 -19.49
C ARG A 86 -1.93 -11.19 -20.24
N ASP A 87 -2.22 -10.11 -19.51
CA ASP A 87 -2.64 -8.83 -20.08
C ASP A 87 -2.41 -7.68 -19.08
N ASP A 88 -2.56 -6.43 -19.52
CA ASP A 88 -2.48 -5.23 -18.68
C ASP A 88 -3.80 -5.00 -17.95
N THR A 89 -3.85 -5.24 -16.64
CA THR A 89 -5.10 -5.17 -15.84
C THR A 89 -5.83 -3.83 -15.90
N LEU A 90 -5.11 -2.72 -15.95
CA LEU A 90 -5.76 -1.41 -16.00
C LEU A 90 -6.39 -1.15 -17.38
N ARG A 91 -5.78 -1.65 -18.45
CA ARG A 91 -6.30 -1.48 -19.83
C ARG A 91 -7.32 -2.53 -20.22
N ASN A 92 -7.00 -3.80 -19.94
CA ASN A 92 -7.73 -4.99 -20.34
C ASN A 92 -7.87 -5.92 -19.13
N PRO A 93 -8.79 -5.67 -18.20
CA PRO A 93 -9.05 -6.61 -17.11
C PRO A 93 -9.49 -7.96 -17.69
N ALA A 94 -9.09 -9.07 -17.06
CA ALA A 94 -9.25 -10.39 -17.67
C ALA A 94 -10.46 -11.22 -17.18
N PHE A 95 -11.04 -10.86 -16.03
CA PHE A 95 -12.02 -11.70 -15.34
C PHE A 95 -13.39 -11.00 -15.27
N PHE A 96 -14.42 -11.71 -15.72
CA PHE A 96 -15.76 -11.17 -15.93
C PHE A 96 -16.84 -12.13 -15.46
N GLU A 97 -17.95 -11.57 -14.98
CA GLU A 97 -19.21 -12.26 -14.73
C GLU A 97 -20.32 -11.52 -15.50
N GLY A 98 -20.74 -12.09 -16.64
CA GLY A 98 -21.59 -11.38 -17.59
C GLY A 98 -20.90 -10.15 -18.16
N ASP A 99 -21.57 -8.99 -18.09
CA ASP A 99 -21.05 -7.71 -18.58
C ASP A 99 -20.25 -6.92 -17.54
N GLN A 100 -20.02 -7.49 -16.35
CA GLN A 100 -19.29 -6.84 -15.26
C GLN A 100 -18.00 -7.57 -14.94
N LEU A 101 -17.09 -6.89 -14.22
CA LEU A 101 -15.90 -7.53 -13.67
C LEU A 101 -16.32 -8.64 -12.70
N ALA A 102 -15.64 -9.77 -12.77
CA ALA A 102 -15.75 -10.80 -11.75
C ALA A 102 -15.33 -10.21 -10.39
N THR A 103 -15.95 -10.70 -9.33
CA THR A 103 -15.69 -10.24 -7.97
C THR A 103 -15.15 -11.36 -7.11
N PHE A 104 -14.32 -11.00 -6.13
CA PHE A 104 -13.55 -11.94 -5.35
C PHE A 104 -13.61 -11.62 -3.86
N ASP A 105 -13.61 -12.66 -3.03
CA ASP A 105 -13.66 -12.51 -1.57
C ASP A 105 -12.39 -11.85 -1.02
N CYS A 106 -11.24 -12.13 -1.63
CA CYS A 106 -9.94 -11.64 -1.21
C CYS A 106 -9.13 -11.10 -2.39
N VAL A 107 -8.88 -9.79 -2.43
CA VAL A 107 -8.04 -9.16 -3.46
C VAL A 107 -6.73 -8.68 -2.85
N ILE A 108 -5.59 -9.14 -3.37
CA ILE A 108 -4.28 -8.80 -2.81
C ILE A 108 -3.31 -8.38 -3.91
N ALA A 109 -2.58 -7.27 -3.72
CA ALA A 109 -1.64 -6.81 -4.73
C ALA A 109 -0.46 -6.00 -4.17
N ASN A 110 0.67 -6.10 -4.87
CA ASN A 110 1.73 -5.09 -4.84
C ASN A 110 1.94 -4.58 -6.27
N PRO A 111 1.12 -3.62 -6.72
CA PRO A 111 1.24 -3.06 -8.05
C PRO A 111 2.55 -2.25 -8.21
N PRO A 112 2.97 -1.96 -9.46
CA PRO A 112 4.05 -1.01 -9.69
C PRO A 112 3.70 0.38 -9.14
N PHE A 113 4.60 0.97 -8.37
CA PHE A 113 4.37 2.27 -7.73
C PHE A 113 4.40 3.41 -8.73
N SER A 114 3.42 4.32 -8.61
CA SER A 114 3.34 5.57 -9.35
C SER A 114 3.53 5.37 -10.86
N LEU A 115 2.86 4.35 -11.40
CA LEU A 115 2.89 4.03 -12.81
C LEU A 115 2.37 5.22 -13.63
N GLU A 116 3.24 5.81 -14.45
CA GLU A 116 2.86 6.84 -15.42
C GLU A 116 2.24 6.20 -16.66
N LYS A 117 1.39 6.97 -17.36
CA LYS A 117 0.74 6.53 -18.62
C LYS A 117 0.10 5.17 -18.42
N TRP A 118 -0.65 5.03 -17.33
CA TRP A 118 -1.19 3.75 -16.87
C TRP A 118 -2.43 3.31 -17.66
N GLY A 119 -2.98 4.17 -18.53
CA GLY A 119 -4.13 3.88 -19.38
C GLY A 119 -5.34 4.75 -19.06
N ASP A 120 -5.10 5.96 -18.54
CA ASP A 120 -6.12 6.91 -18.13
C ASP A 120 -7.09 7.28 -19.25
N GLU A 121 -6.62 7.27 -20.50
CA GLU A 121 -7.42 7.52 -21.69
C GLU A 121 -8.59 6.54 -21.84
N LEU A 122 -8.42 5.28 -21.42
CA LEU A 122 -9.47 4.25 -21.46
C LEU A 122 -10.45 4.39 -20.29
N TRP A 123 -10.02 5.04 -19.21
CA TRP A 123 -10.80 5.15 -17.98
C TRP A 123 -11.75 6.34 -17.96
N VAL A 124 -11.62 7.29 -18.89
CA VAL A 124 -12.56 8.42 -19.01
C VAL A 124 -13.99 7.92 -19.22
N ASN A 125 -14.14 6.90 -20.07
CA ASN A 125 -15.40 6.22 -20.35
C ASN A 125 -15.26 4.72 -20.01
N ASP A 126 -14.81 4.43 -18.78
CA ASP A 126 -14.55 3.05 -18.37
C ASP A 126 -15.84 2.21 -18.37
N PRO A 127 -15.98 1.18 -19.24
CA PRO A 127 -17.20 0.38 -19.30
C PRO A 127 -17.46 -0.41 -18.02
N PHE A 128 -16.43 -0.61 -17.19
CA PHE A 128 -16.49 -1.36 -15.94
C PHE A 128 -16.80 -0.47 -14.72
N GLY A 129 -16.86 0.86 -14.90
CA GLY A 129 -17.13 1.82 -13.83
C GLY A 129 -16.07 1.83 -12.72
N ARG A 130 -14.80 1.59 -13.05
CA ARG A 130 -13.68 1.63 -12.09
C ARG A 130 -13.28 3.04 -11.71
N ASN A 131 -13.60 4.07 -12.49
CA ASN A 131 -13.40 5.46 -12.11
C ASN A 131 -14.48 6.02 -11.14
N PHE A 132 -15.17 5.16 -10.38
CA PHE A 132 -16.32 5.54 -9.55
C PHE A 132 -16.00 6.62 -8.51
N ALA A 133 -14.76 6.70 -8.02
CA ALA A 133 -14.33 7.71 -7.05
C ALA A 133 -13.66 8.94 -7.69
N GLY A 134 -13.45 8.91 -9.01
CA GLY A 134 -12.76 9.93 -9.78
C GLY A 134 -11.65 9.31 -10.64
N LEU A 135 -11.23 10.04 -11.69
CA LEU A 135 -10.12 9.64 -12.55
C LEU A 135 -8.78 10.00 -11.89
N PRO A 136 -7.88 9.03 -11.62
CA PRO A 136 -6.54 9.30 -11.13
C PRO A 136 -5.72 10.13 -12.16
N PRO A 137 -4.68 10.86 -11.73
CA PRO A 137 -3.86 11.63 -12.65
C PRO A 137 -3.01 10.71 -13.55
N THR A 138 -2.72 11.15 -14.78
CA THR A 138 -1.87 10.42 -15.75
C THR A 138 -0.48 10.07 -15.20
N SER A 139 0.04 10.88 -14.27
CA SER A 139 1.34 10.70 -13.63
C SER A 139 1.36 9.69 -12.47
N SER A 140 0.21 9.17 -12.04
CA SER A 140 0.14 8.19 -10.94
C SER A 140 -1.07 7.27 -11.08
N GLY A 141 -0.80 6.00 -11.39
CA GLY A 141 -1.79 4.92 -11.42
C GLY A 141 -2.11 4.30 -10.06
N ASP A 142 -1.61 4.84 -8.94
CA ASP A 142 -1.77 4.24 -7.60
C ASP A 142 -3.26 4.05 -7.23
N PHE A 143 -4.08 5.10 -7.39
CA PHE A 143 -5.53 5.00 -7.16
C PHE A 143 -6.30 4.34 -8.31
N ALA A 144 -5.69 4.11 -9.49
CA ALA A 144 -6.31 3.28 -10.52
C ALA A 144 -6.31 1.81 -10.05
N TRP A 145 -5.20 1.33 -9.49
CA TRP A 145 -5.12 0.01 -8.87
C TRP A 145 -6.09 -0.14 -7.70
N VAL A 146 -6.14 0.82 -6.78
CA VAL A 146 -7.07 0.79 -5.64
C VAL A 146 -8.51 0.68 -6.13
N GLN A 147 -8.91 1.52 -7.08
CA GLN A 147 -10.30 1.51 -7.56
C GLN A 147 -10.64 0.23 -8.36
N HIS A 148 -9.70 -0.29 -9.16
CA HIS A 148 -9.86 -1.60 -9.82
C HIS A 148 -10.10 -2.70 -8.78
N MET A 149 -9.23 -2.77 -7.76
CA MET A 149 -9.36 -3.76 -6.69
C MET A 149 -10.69 -3.62 -5.93
N VAL A 150 -11.14 -2.39 -5.64
CA VAL A 150 -12.44 -2.16 -4.99
C VAL A 150 -13.62 -2.66 -5.84
N LYS A 151 -13.57 -2.47 -7.16
CA LYS A 151 -14.59 -2.99 -8.07
C LYS A 151 -14.54 -4.50 -8.23
N SER A 152 -13.37 -5.11 -8.03
CA SER A 152 -13.18 -6.56 -8.01
C SER A 152 -13.47 -7.21 -6.65
N MET A 153 -13.84 -6.47 -5.60
CA MET A 153 -14.22 -7.07 -4.32
C MET A 153 -15.68 -7.55 -4.34
N ALA A 154 -15.92 -8.78 -3.89
CA ALA A 154 -17.26 -9.34 -3.70
C ALA A 154 -18.08 -8.48 -2.72
N GLU A 155 -19.35 -8.23 -3.05
CA GLU A 155 -20.23 -7.46 -2.16
C GLU A 155 -20.44 -8.18 -0.82
N GLY A 156 -20.46 -7.41 0.27
CA GLY A 156 -20.53 -7.97 1.62
C GLY A 156 -19.17 -8.44 2.16
N SER A 157 -18.71 -9.65 1.81
CA SER A 157 -17.52 -10.30 2.39
C SER A 157 -16.18 -9.77 1.85
N GLY A 158 -16.20 -9.09 0.69
CA GLY A 158 -14.99 -8.70 -0.03
C GLY A 158 -14.05 -7.81 0.78
N ARG A 159 -12.77 -8.15 0.71
CA ARG A 159 -11.68 -7.45 1.39
C ARG A 159 -10.43 -7.42 0.53
N MET A 160 -9.63 -6.37 0.72
CA MET A 160 -8.38 -6.21 -0.01
C MET A 160 -7.25 -5.64 0.82
N ALA A 161 -6.02 -5.98 0.45
CA ALA A 161 -4.81 -5.32 0.92
C ALA A 161 -3.93 -4.99 -0.28
N VAL A 162 -3.46 -3.74 -0.33
CA VAL A 162 -2.59 -3.25 -1.40
C VAL A 162 -1.38 -2.52 -0.83
N VAL A 163 -0.21 -2.77 -1.40
CA VAL A 163 0.99 -1.98 -1.11
C VAL A 163 1.02 -0.75 -2.03
N LEU A 164 1.22 0.43 -1.44
CA LEU A 164 1.32 1.69 -2.16
C LEU A 164 2.52 2.50 -1.66
N PRO A 165 3.05 3.47 -2.44
CA PRO A 165 3.94 4.48 -1.89
C PRO A 165 3.17 5.35 -0.88
N GLN A 166 3.82 5.77 0.22
CA GLN A 166 3.16 6.59 1.25
C GLN A 166 2.57 7.91 0.71
N GLY A 167 3.08 8.42 -0.42
CA GLY A 167 2.51 9.58 -1.10
C GLY A 167 1.01 9.45 -1.41
N ALA A 168 0.51 8.25 -1.71
CA ALA A 168 -0.92 8.03 -1.96
C ALA A 168 -1.81 8.43 -0.77
N LEU A 169 -1.26 8.43 0.45
CA LEU A 169 -1.98 8.78 1.67
C LEU A 169 -2.23 10.29 1.81
N PHE A 170 -1.46 11.14 1.13
CA PHE A 170 -1.51 12.60 1.38
C PHE A 170 -1.37 13.48 0.13
N ARG A 171 -1.12 12.92 -1.05
CA ARG A 171 -1.19 13.69 -2.30
C ARG A 171 -2.58 14.34 -2.43
N LYS A 172 -2.58 15.61 -2.84
CA LYS A 172 -3.75 16.48 -2.99
C LYS A 172 -4.35 16.34 -4.40
N GLY A 173 -5.36 17.15 -4.73
CA GLY A 173 -6.00 17.13 -6.05
C GLY A 173 -6.92 15.93 -6.22
N THR A 174 -6.94 15.35 -7.42
CA THR A 174 -7.84 14.23 -7.76
C THR A 174 -7.64 13.01 -6.86
N GLU A 175 -6.40 12.68 -6.50
CA GLU A 175 -6.12 11.60 -5.54
C GLU A 175 -6.66 11.88 -4.13
N GLY A 176 -6.66 13.16 -3.71
CA GLY A 176 -7.28 13.58 -2.46
C GLY A 176 -8.80 13.37 -2.47
N SER A 177 -9.46 13.75 -3.57
CA SER A 177 -10.91 13.54 -3.76
C SER A 177 -11.28 12.05 -3.81
N ILE A 178 -10.47 11.22 -4.50
CA ILE A 178 -10.67 9.76 -4.52
C ILE A 178 -10.56 9.19 -3.10
N ARG A 179 -9.51 9.56 -2.36
CA ARG A 179 -9.30 9.12 -0.97
C ARG A 179 -10.46 9.54 -0.06
N GLN A 180 -10.91 10.78 -0.14
CA GLN A 180 -12.08 11.29 0.57
C GLN A 180 -13.31 10.43 0.28
N LYS A 181 -13.59 10.13 -1.00
CA LYS A 181 -14.75 9.31 -1.37
C LYS A 181 -14.66 7.88 -0.84
N LEU A 182 -13.49 7.25 -0.89
CA LEU A 182 -13.27 5.91 -0.31
C LEU A 182 -13.47 5.90 1.22
N LEU A 183 -13.06 6.97 1.92
CA LEU A 183 -13.29 7.15 3.35
C LEU A 183 -14.78 7.36 3.67
N GLN A 184 -15.46 8.21 2.90
CA GLN A 184 -16.89 8.48 3.07
C GLN A 184 -17.76 7.24 2.83
N MET A 185 -17.35 6.36 1.92
CA MET A 185 -17.96 5.06 1.67
C MET A 185 -17.63 4.01 2.75
N ASP A 186 -16.88 4.38 3.78
CA ASP A 186 -16.44 3.50 4.87
C ASP A 186 -15.68 2.26 4.40
N LEU A 187 -14.88 2.38 3.32
CA LEU A 187 -14.16 1.24 2.74
C LEU A 187 -12.77 1.06 3.36
N ILE A 188 -12.04 2.14 3.64
CA ILE A 188 -10.67 2.08 4.17
C ILE A 188 -10.70 1.69 5.63
N GLU A 189 -10.19 0.50 5.98
CA GLU A 189 -10.17 -0.04 7.33
C GLU A 189 -8.87 0.28 8.08
N ALA A 190 -7.72 0.14 7.39
CA ALA A 190 -6.43 0.39 8.00
C ALA A 190 -5.38 0.92 7.02
N VAL A 191 -4.46 1.72 7.56
CA VAL A 191 -3.24 2.22 6.93
C VAL A 191 -2.06 1.80 7.80
N ILE A 192 -1.13 1.04 7.23
CA ILE A 192 0.10 0.61 7.92
C ILE A 192 1.30 1.23 7.21
N GLY A 193 1.95 2.21 7.83
CA GLY A 193 3.22 2.75 7.36
C GLY A 193 4.34 1.74 7.56
N LEU A 194 5.04 1.37 6.50
CA LEU A 194 6.16 0.43 6.59
C LEU A 194 7.50 1.18 6.66
N ALA A 195 8.53 0.46 7.12
CA ALA A 195 9.90 0.97 7.12
C ALA A 195 10.38 1.33 5.70
N PRO A 196 11.22 2.37 5.55
CA PRO A 196 11.82 2.72 4.27
C PRO A 196 12.76 1.60 3.78
N ASN A 197 13.07 1.60 2.49
CA ASN A 197 14.02 0.67 1.86
C ASN A 197 13.69 -0.82 2.06
N LEU A 198 12.43 -1.21 2.31
CA LEU A 198 12.02 -2.63 2.36
C LEU A 198 11.90 -3.25 0.97
N PHE A 199 11.66 -2.45 -0.06
CA PHE A 199 11.41 -2.90 -1.42
C PHE A 199 12.64 -2.67 -2.30
N TYR A 200 13.00 -3.67 -3.09
CA TYR A 200 14.13 -3.58 -3.98
C TYR A 200 13.92 -2.50 -5.06
N GLY A 201 14.93 -1.67 -5.30
CA GLY A 201 14.92 -0.70 -6.40
C GLY A 201 14.21 0.62 -6.10
N THR A 202 13.71 0.85 -4.89
CA THR A 202 13.17 2.15 -4.48
C THR A 202 13.53 2.48 -3.03
N GLY A 203 13.92 3.74 -2.79
CA GLY A 203 14.13 4.26 -1.44
C GLY A 203 12.84 4.76 -0.77
N LEU A 204 11.72 4.74 -1.50
CA LEU A 204 10.45 5.27 -1.01
C LEU A 204 9.91 4.42 0.14
N ALA A 205 9.39 5.09 1.16
CA ALA A 205 8.59 4.44 2.17
C ALA A 205 7.25 3.99 1.56
N ALA A 206 6.87 2.75 1.86
CA ALA A 206 5.61 2.16 1.41
C ALA A 206 4.60 2.13 2.57
N CYS A 207 3.34 1.92 2.23
CA CYS A 207 2.29 1.58 3.18
C CYS A 207 1.47 0.39 2.67
N ILE A 208 0.82 -0.31 3.60
CA ILE A 208 -0.26 -1.24 3.29
C ILE A 208 -1.57 -0.50 3.54
N LEU A 209 -2.44 -0.49 2.53
CA LEU A 209 -3.81 0.00 2.64
C LEU A 209 -4.75 -1.21 2.64
N VAL A 210 -5.56 -1.34 3.69
CA VAL A 210 -6.56 -2.40 3.84
C VAL A 210 -7.95 -1.81 3.66
N LEU A 211 -8.75 -2.41 2.79
CA LEU A 211 -10.14 -2.02 2.56
C LEU A 211 -11.08 -3.22 2.70
N ARG A 212 -12.32 -2.96 3.11
CA ARG A 212 -13.40 -3.95 3.15
C ARG A 212 -14.70 -3.37 2.61
N LYS A 213 -15.51 -4.22 1.97
CA LYS A 213 -16.88 -3.89 1.58
C LYS A 213 -17.80 -3.74 2.79
N LYS A 214 -17.61 -4.58 3.81
CA LYS A 214 -18.28 -4.49 5.09
C LYS A 214 -17.28 -4.66 6.23
N LYS A 215 -17.08 -3.59 6.99
CA LYS A 215 -16.23 -3.61 8.19
C LYS A 215 -16.92 -4.32 9.36
N ARG A 216 -16.11 -4.78 10.31
CA ARG A 216 -16.61 -5.25 11.62
C ARG A 216 -17.29 -4.09 12.35
N ALA A 217 -18.29 -4.38 13.19
CA ALA A 217 -19.13 -3.35 13.81
C ALA A 217 -18.34 -2.32 14.64
N ASP A 218 -17.30 -2.76 15.34
CA ASP A 218 -16.36 -1.93 16.12
C ASP A 218 -15.40 -1.09 15.26
N MET A 219 -15.20 -1.48 14.00
CA MET A 219 -14.35 -0.79 13.01
C MET A 219 -15.14 0.12 12.05
N SER A 220 -16.48 0.06 12.07
CA SER A 220 -17.30 0.86 11.17
C SER A 220 -17.12 2.36 11.44
N ARG A 221 -17.03 3.13 10.35
CA ARG A 221 -16.80 4.59 10.34
C ARG A 221 -15.50 5.01 11.04
N LYS A 222 -14.56 4.06 11.17
CA LYS A 222 -13.23 4.25 11.76
C LYS A 222 -12.12 3.78 10.82
N VAL A 223 -10.94 4.34 11.02
CA VAL A 223 -9.71 3.94 10.32
C VAL A 223 -8.61 3.74 11.36
N MET A 224 -7.93 2.60 11.29
CA MET A 224 -6.69 2.42 12.04
C MET A 224 -5.51 2.96 11.24
N ILE A 225 -4.72 3.86 11.84
CA ILE A 225 -3.44 4.32 11.28
C ILE A 225 -2.33 3.82 12.20
N ALA A 226 -1.40 3.04 11.64
CA ALA A 226 -0.26 2.49 12.34
C ALA A 226 1.06 2.91 11.69
N ASP A 227 2.05 3.31 12.50
CA ASP A 227 3.42 3.59 12.08
C ASP A 227 4.34 2.42 12.45
N ALA A 228 4.58 1.53 11.49
CA ALA A 228 5.57 0.45 11.62
C ALA A 228 6.94 0.83 11.02
N SER A 229 7.21 2.13 10.80
CA SER A 229 8.46 2.58 10.16
C SER A 229 9.73 2.22 10.92
N ARG A 230 9.62 1.93 12.21
CA ARG A 230 10.72 1.51 13.10
C ARG A 230 10.88 0.00 13.23
N LEU A 231 9.92 -0.78 12.74
CA LEU A 231 9.93 -2.24 12.86
C LEU A 231 10.67 -2.87 11.67
N PHE A 232 12.00 -2.81 11.70
CA PHE A 232 12.84 -3.42 10.68
C PHE A 232 14.22 -3.77 11.22
N LYS A 233 14.84 -4.76 10.57
CA LYS A 233 16.27 -4.99 10.68
C LYS A 233 16.99 -4.27 9.57
N ARG A 234 17.96 -3.43 9.93
CA ARG A 234 18.78 -2.72 8.97
C ARG A 234 19.63 -3.72 8.18
N GLY A 235 19.54 -3.67 6.87
CA GLY A 235 20.44 -4.39 5.98
C GLY A 235 21.33 -3.45 5.18
N ARG A 236 22.26 -4.00 4.40
CA ARG A 236 23.22 -3.22 3.62
C ARG A 236 22.59 -2.60 2.36
N ALA A 237 21.84 -3.41 1.60
CA ALA A 237 21.21 -2.98 0.35
C ALA A 237 19.71 -2.64 0.52
N GLN A 238 19.05 -3.28 1.48
CA GLN A 238 17.64 -3.07 1.82
C GLN A 238 17.41 -3.40 3.28
N ASN A 239 16.34 -2.88 3.86
CA ASN A 239 15.87 -3.26 5.19
C ASN A 239 15.04 -4.54 5.11
N PHE A 240 14.90 -5.23 6.24
CA PHE A 240 14.14 -6.48 6.33
C PHE A 240 13.07 -6.37 7.40
N LEU A 241 11.84 -6.71 7.01
CA LEU A 241 10.76 -6.98 7.95
C LEU A 241 10.90 -8.42 8.44
N GLU A 242 11.36 -8.62 9.67
CA GLU A 242 11.50 -9.95 10.26
C GLU A 242 10.14 -10.48 10.74
N PRO A 243 9.97 -11.80 10.92
CA PRO A 243 8.70 -12.39 11.33
C PRO A 243 8.13 -11.78 12.63
N GLN A 244 8.99 -11.46 13.60
CA GLN A 244 8.60 -10.79 14.84
C GLN A 244 8.01 -9.39 14.62
N HIS A 245 8.59 -8.60 13.71
CA HIS A 245 8.06 -7.30 13.32
C HIS A 245 6.68 -7.44 12.67
N ALA A 246 6.53 -8.41 11.76
CA ALA A 246 5.25 -8.69 11.11
C ALA A 246 4.18 -9.14 12.11
N ALA A 247 4.54 -9.99 13.08
CA ALA A 247 3.64 -10.46 14.13
C ALA A 247 3.14 -9.31 15.02
N GLU A 248 4.01 -8.37 15.38
CA GLU A 248 3.65 -7.18 16.15
C GLU A 248 2.66 -6.28 15.39
N ILE A 249 2.93 -5.99 14.11
CA ILE A 249 2.01 -5.21 13.26
C ILE A 249 0.66 -5.92 13.12
N LEU A 250 0.67 -7.24 12.94
CA LEU A 250 -0.55 -8.05 12.87
C LEU A 250 -1.34 -7.99 14.18
N GLN A 251 -0.67 -7.97 15.33
CA GLN A 251 -1.29 -7.84 16.64
C GLN A 251 -1.98 -6.49 16.79
N TRP A 252 -1.33 -5.39 16.38
CA TRP A 252 -1.95 -4.06 16.36
C TRP A 252 -3.25 -4.06 15.54
N TYR A 253 -3.20 -4.62 14.34
CA TYR A 253 -4.36 -4.72 13.46
C TYR A 253 -5.50 -5.56 14.04
N LYS A 254 -5.19 -6.73 14.63
CA LYS A 254 -6.21 -7.61 15.23
C LYS A 254 -6.86 -7.00 16.47
N ASN A 255 -6.07 -6.34 17.31
CA ASN A 255 -6.55 -5.73 18.54
C ASN A 255 -7.38 -4.46 18.29
N PHE A 256 -7.08 -3.73 17.21
CA PHE A 256 -7.80 -2.53 16.79
C PHE A 256 -7.98 -1.53 17.95
N SER A 257 -6.87 -1.20 18.61
CA SER A 257 -6.83 -0.33 19.78
C SER A 257 -5.68 0.65 19.66
N ASP A 258 -5.82 1.84 20.25
CA ASP A 258 -4.73 2.81 20.34
C ASP A 258 -3.52 2.19 21.06
N VAL A 259 -2.34 2.44 20.51
CA VAL A 259 -1.06 2.07 21.10
C VAL A 259 -0.15 3.29 21.03
N LYS A 260 0.37 3.69 22.19
CA LYS A 260 1.18 4.91 22.33
C LYS A 260 2.28 4.97 21.26
N ASP A 261 2.38 6.11 20.59
CA ASP A 261 3.41 6.45 19.59
C ASP A 261 3.46 5.57 18.32
N VAL A 262 2.54 4.60 18.14
CA VAL A 262 2.57 3.68 17.00
C VAL A 262 1.21 3.40 16.36
N VAL A 263 0.08 3.48 17.07
CA VAL A 263 -1.26 3.20 16.52
C VAL A 263 -2.29 4.21 17.02
N ARG A 264 -3.11 4.72 16.10
CA ARG A 264 -4.31 5.51 16.41
C ARG A 264 -5.51 4.99 15.62
N ILE A 265 -6.64 4.87 16.31
CA ILE A 265 -7.96 4.66 15.74
C ILE A 265 -8.63 6.01 15.63
N LEU A 266 -9.04 6.36 14.42
CA LEU A 266 -9.63 7.66 14.10
C LEU A 266 -11.06 7.48 13.62
N ASP A 267 -11.95 8.33 14.12
CA ASP A 267 -13.28 8.46 13.53
C ASP A 267 -13.16 9.29 12.23
N LEU A 268 -14.13 9.16 11.33
CA LEU A 268 -14.11 9.93 10.08
C LEU A 268 -14.15 11.45 10.30
N ALA A 269 -14.69 11.92 11.42
CA ALA A 269 -14.69 13.34 11.79
C ALA A 269 -13.27 13.86 12.07
N ASP A 270 -12.42 13.06 12.71
CA ASP A 270 -11.02 13.42 12.97
C ASP A 270 -10.24 13.56 11.66
N ILE A 271 -10.52 12.66 10.71
CA ILE A 271 -9.87 12.65 9.39
C ILE A 271 -10.39 13.81 8.51
N GLU A 272 -11.68 14.13 8.61
CA GLU A 272 -12.28 15.29 7.93
C GLU A 272 -11.68 16.61 8.43
N ALA A 273 -11.46 16.74 9.73
CA ALA A 273 -10.81 17.92 10.33
C ALA A 273 -9.38 18.16 9.81
N GLU A 274 -8.71 17.10 9.32
CA GLU A 274 -7.37 17.13 8.73
C GLU A 274 -7.41 17.07 7.19
N ASP A 275 -8.47 17.61 6.56
CA ASP A 275 -8.65 17.68 5.10
C ASP A 275 -8.58 16.31 4.40
N TRP A 276 -9.10 15.26 5.04
CA TRP A 276 -9.13 13.90 4.51
C TRP A 276 -7.74 13.32 4.19
N THR A 277 -6.71 13.81 4.89
CA THR A 277 -5.36 13.26 4.79
C THR A 277 -5.24 11.97 5.58
N LEU A 278 -4.49 10.99 5.05
CA LEU A 278 -4.06 9.80 5.79
C LEU A 278 -2.56 9.83 6.08
N ASN A 279 -1.95 11.02 6.07
CA ASN A 279 -0.55 11.19 6.46
C ASN A 279 -0.34 10.71 7.90
N ILE A 280 0.41 9.62 8.05
CA ILE A 280 0.61 8.93 9.34
C ILE A 280 1.13 9.89 10.42
N SER A 281 2.06 10.79 10.06
CA SER A 281 2.68 11.74 11.00
C SER A 281 1.71 12.78 11.59
N ARG A 282 0.50 12.93 11.02
CA ARG A 282 -0.54 13.79 11.59
C ARG A 282 -1.22 13.17 12.81
N TYR A 283 -1.21 11.84 12.90
CA TYR A 283 -2.00 11.10 13.88
C TYR A 283 -1.12 10.33 14.86
N VAL A 284 -0.04 9.76 14.35
CA VAL A 284 0.94 9.00 15.13
C VAL A 284 2.20 9.84 15.23
N LEU A 285 2.42 10.43 16.41
CA LEU A 285 3.61 11.21 16.70
C LEU A 285 4.74 10.28 17.12
N PRO A 286 5.99 10.59 16.75
CA PRO A 286 7.12 9.92 17.35
C PRO A 286 7.14 10.15 18.87
N PRO A 287 7.66 9.19 19.65
CA PRO A 287 7.83 9.36 21.08
C PRO A 287 8.58 10.65 21.30
N SER A 288 8.08 11.47 22.23
CA SER A 288 8.81 12.65 22.67
C SER A 288 10.22 12.21 23.06
N GLN A 289 11.21 12.67 22.31
CA GLN A 289 12.51 12.86 22.93
C GLN A 289 12.25 13.92 23.98
N ASP A 290 12.47 13.61 25.26
CA ASP A 290 12.35 14.60 26.34
C ASP A 290 13.31 15.80 26.13
N ASP A 291 14.18 15.73 25.11
CA ASP A 291 15.04 16.79 24.59
C ASP A 291 14.48 17.46 23.32
N ILE A 292 13.18 17.81 23.27
CA ILE A 292 12.78 18.89 22.34
C ILE A 292 13.28 20.19 22.99
N PRO A 293 14.31 20.87 22.43
CA PRO A 293 14.73 22.16 22.95
C PRO A 293 13.51 23.08 23.01
N SER A 294 13.40 23.87 24.07
CA SER A 294 12.24 24.73 24.25
C SER A 294 12.05 25.62 23.00
N LEU A 295 10.83 26.08 22.70
CA LEU A 295 10.61 26.97 21.54
C LEU A 295 11.63 28.14 21.49
N PRO A 296 12.01 28.77 22.62
CA PRO A 296 13.15 29.70 22.66
C PRO A 296 14.47 29.13 22.14
N ASP A 297 14.87 27.95 22.64
CA ASP A 297 16.13 27.29 22.26
C ASP A 297 16.13 26.86 20.79
N ALA A 298 15.00 26.37 20.27
CA ALA A 298 14.83 26.02 18.87
C ALA A 298 14.92 27.25 17.95
N VAL A 299 14.34 28.39 18.36
CA VAL A 299 14.44 29.67 17.64
C VAL A 299 15.87 30.20 17.67
N GLU A 300 16.58 30.07 18.79
CA GLU A 300 17.97 30.49 18.90
C GLU A 300 18.90 29.62 18.03
N ALA A 301 18.72 28.30 18.05
CA ALA A 301 19.44 27.37 17.20
C ALA A 301 19.19 27.67 15.71
N PHE A 302 17.93 27.97 15.34
CA PHE A 302 17.56 28.36 13.98
C PHE A 302 18.25 29.68 13.56
N LYS A 303 18.23 30.70 14.42
CA LYS A 303 18.93 31.98 14.15
C LYS A 303 20.42 31.77 13.98
N THR A 304 21.03 30.94 14.82
CA THR A 304 22.47 30.61 14.75
C THR A 304 22.82 29.90 13.44
N ALA A 305 21.99 28.94 13.02
CA ALA A 305 22.16 28.26 11.74
C ALA A 305 21.99 29.23 10.55
N LEU A 306 21.01 30.12 10.60
CA LEU A 306 20.78 31.15 9.58
C LEU A 306 22.00 32.07 9.43
N THR A 307 22.56 32.54 10.54
CA THR A 307 23.77 33.37 10.53
C THR A 307 24.98 32.62 9.98
N ARG A 308 25.15 31.33 10.32
CA ARG A 308 26.20 30.50 9.70
C ARG A 308 26.02 30.36 8.19
N CYS A 309 24.79 30.18 7.73
CA CYS A 309 24.50 30.08 6.30
C CYS A 309 24.88 31.36 5.57
N ARG A 310 24.45 32.53 6.08
CA ARG A 310 24.79 33.84 5.53
C ARG A 310 26.30 34.08 5.49
N ASN A 311 26.99 33.80 6.59
CA ASN A 311 28.45 33.94 6.62
C ASN A 311 29.15 33.01 5.64
N THR A 312 28.57 31.82 5.38
CA THR A 312 29.10 30.88 4.40
C THR A 312 28.83 31.34 2.97
N GLU A 313 27.66 31.92 2.70
CA GLU A 313 27.33 32.56 1.42
C GLU A 313 28.23 33.76 1.13
N GLU A 314 28.47 34.63 2.11
CA GLU A 314 29.39 35.77 1.99
C GLU A 314 30.82 35.29 1.71
N ARG A 315 31.27 34.24 2.41
CA ARG A 315 32.59 33.64 2.18
C ARG A 315 32.68 32.98 0.81
N LEU A 316 31.61 32.33 0.36
CA LEU A 316 31.54 31.76 -0.99
C LEU A 316 31.58 32.87 -2.05
N ALA A 317 30.85 33.97 -1.85
CA ALA A 317 30.88 35.13 -2.74
C ALA A 317 32.28 35.75 -2.81
N GLN A 318 32.98 35.91 -1.68
CA GLN A 318 34.37 36.38 -1.66
C GLN A 318 35.31 35.46 -2.44
N VAL A 319 35.22 34.14 -2.22
CA VAL A 319 36.05 33.16 -2.95
C VAL A 319 35.74 33.17 -4.46
N MET A 320 34.48 33.38 -4.85
CA MET A 320 34.08 33.48 -6.25
C MET A 320 34.56 34.78 -6.91
N ASP A 321 34.61 35.89 -6.17
CA ASP A 321 35.15 37.18 -6.62
C ASP A 321 36.67 37.13 -6.77
N GLU A 322 37.39 36.64 -5.74
CA GLU A 322 38.84 36.45 -5.76
C GLU A 322 39.29 35.45 -6.85
N GLY A 323 38.46 34.45 -7.15
CA GLY A 323 38.70 33.46 -8.19
C GLY A 323 38.32 33.90 -9.61
N GLY A 324 37.72 35.09 -9.80
CA GLY A 324 37.31 35.61 -11.10
C GLY A 324 36.12 34.91 -11.74
N TRP A 325 35.28 34.24 -10.94
CA TRP A 325 34.10 33.49 -11.41
C TRP A 325 32.81 34.34 -11.41
N LEU A 326 32.85 35.50 -10.77
CA LEU A 326 31.83 36.54 -10.86
C LEU A 326 32.38 37.69 -11.73
N LYS A 327 31.62 38.11 -12.75
CA LYS A 327 31.90 39.30 -13.56
C LYS A 327 31.14 40.48 -13.00
#